data_AF-A0A7V5FGW5-F1
#
_entry.id   AF-A0A7V5FGW5-F1
#
_cell.length_a   1.000
_cell.length_b   1.000
_cell.length_c   1.000
_cell.angle_alpha   90.00
_cell.angle_beta   90.00
_cell.angle_gamma   90.00
#
_symmetry.space_group_name_H-M   'P 1'
#
loop_
_entity.id
_entity.type
_entity.pdbx_description
1 polymer ?
#
loop_
_entity_poly.entity_id
_entity_poly.type
_entity_poly.pdbx_seq_one_letter_code
_entity_poly.pdbx_strand_id
1 'polypeptide(L)'
;MGIKIDGVTQQRSSYIPDPDVDPVVMKSWLYAPGQYTPKSYSKPALLLRTLENILSSETMDRIMKTYFEKWKFKHPTTSDFIAVANQVSGQDLSWYFNQVLYGTGWLDYEVASVSTEPLRGELGYVTKGDSMKFLNHGEKQDKFRSIVQLRRKGSVVIPVDVLFVFDNGKRIVEQWDGKSEWKEYRFIDSAPLSYALVDPEQKLVLDVNFTNNSRRIHEERQGIWRTVLELMYRLQSFLQYLTFFS
;
A
#
# COMPACT_ATOMS: atom_id res chain seq x y z
N MET A 1 -23.32 -20.85 -6.70
CA MET A 1 -22.16 -20.05 -7.12
C MET A 1 -21.43 -19.60 -5.86
N GLY A 2 -20.31 -20.25 -5.53
CA GLY A 2 -19.50 -19.84 -4.37
C GLY A 2 -18.51 -18.76 -4.79
N ILE A 3 -18.45 -17.68 -4.03
CA ILE A 3 -17.40 -16.66 -4.19
C ILE A 3 -16.07 -17.38 -3.94
N LYS A 4 -15.21 -17.47 -4.98
CA LYS A 4 -13.86 -18.01 -4.83
C LYS A 4 -12.99 -16.94 -4.15
N ILE A 5 -12.72 -17.14 -2.87
CA ILE A 5 -11.79 -16.29 -2.12
C ILE A 5 -10.37 -16.78 -2.46
N ASP A 6 -9.51 -15.86 -2.90
CA ASP A 6 -8.10 -16.16 -3.13
C ASP A 6 -7.36 -16.49 -1.81
N GLY A 7 -6.32 -17.31 -1.89
CA GLY A 7 -5.54 -17.75 -0.74
C GLY A 7 -4.95 -16.58 0.06
N VAL A 8 -4.43 -15.55 -0.62
CA VAL A 8 -3.87 -14.36 0.06
C VAL A 8 -4.99 -13.60 0.78
N THR A 9 -6.13 -13.40 0.13
CA THR A 9 -7.29 -12.73 0.74
C THR A 9 -7.80 -13.47 1.98
N GLN A 10 -7.81 -14.80 1.95
CA GLN A 10 -8.16 -15.60 3.12
C GLN A 10 -7.19 -15.38 4.29
N GLN A 11 -5.87 -15.43 4.05
CA GLN A 11 -4.88 -15.18 5.10
C GLN A 11 -5.00 -13.75 5.65
N ARG A 12 -5.24 -12.76 4.77
CA ARG A 12 -5.47 -11.36 5.16
C ARG A 12 -6.69 -11.23 6.07
N SER A 13 -7.82 -11.84 5.74
CA SER A 13 -9.03 -11.79 6.58
C SER A 13 -8.82 -12.35 7.99
N SER A 14 -7.89 -13.30 8.15
CA SER A 14 -7.51 -13.85 9.45
C SER A 14 -6.52 -12.96 10.21
N TYR A 15 -5.68 -12.18 9.51
CA TYR A 15 -4.63 -11.36 10.11
C TYR A 15 -5.10 -9.94 10.49
N ILE A 16 -5.88 -9.30 9.62
CA ILE A 16 -6.28 -7.88 9.73
C ILE A 16 -7.02 -7.51 11.02
N PRO A 17 -7.88 -8.35 11.64
CA PRO A 17 -8.62 -7.94 12.83
C PRO A 17 -7.73 -7.54 14.02
N ASP A 18 -6.62 -8.26 14.23
CA ASP A 18 -5.71 -8.06 15.36
C ASP A 18 -4.25 -8.06 14.86
N PRO A 19 -3.83 -7.07 14.05
CA PRO A 19 -2.58 -7.13 13.33
C PRO A 19 -1.36 -6.93 14.23
N ASP A 20 -1.56 -6.30 15.39
CA ASP A 20 -0.57 -5.84 16.36
C ASP A 20 -0.55 -6.62 17.69
N VAL A 21 -1.36 -7.68 17.81
CA VAL A 21 -1.35 -8.56 18.98
C VAL A 21 -0.33 -9.68 18.82
N ASP A 22 0.55 -9.90 19.79
CA ASP A 22 1.55 -10.99 19.83
C ASP A 22 2.55 -11.06 18.64
N PRO A 23 3.81 -11.45 18.87
CA PRO A 23 4.75 -11.73 17.80
C PRO A 23 4.49 -13.11 17.16
N VAL A 24 5.02 -13.34 15.95
CA VAL A 24 4.95 -14.65 15.27
C VAL A 24 5.79 -15.70 16.00
N VAL A 25 6.96 -15.30 16.50
CA VAL A 25 7.86 -16.20 17.21
C VAL A 25 7.53 -16.17 18.70
N MET A 26 6.61 -17.04 19.11
CA MET A 26 6.23 -17.23 20.51
C MET A 26 5.83 -18.68 20.77
N LYS A 27 5.92 -19.12 22.03
CA LYS A 27 5.39 -20.42 22.48
C LYS A 27 3.87 -20.42 22.32
N SER A 28 3.34 -21.49 21.75
CA SER A 28 1.93 -21.57 21.33
C SER A 28 0.91 -21.35 22.46
N TRP A 29 1.25 -21.74 23.69
CA TRP A 29 0.39 -21.59 24.88
C TRP A 29 0.47 -20.20 25.53
N LEU A 30 1.33 -19.31 25.02
CA LEU A 30 1.41 -17.92 25.48
C LEU A 30 0.60 -16.97 24.59
N TYR A 31 0.07 -17.44 23.45
CA TYR A 31 -0.79 -16.60 22.60
C TYR A 31 -2.05 -16.18 23.34
N ALA A 32 -2.45 -14.93 23.11
CA ALA A 32 -3.77 -14.47 23.50
C ALA A 32 -4.86 -15.34 22.86
N PRO A 33 -6.05 -15.47 23.51
CA PRO A 33 -7.15 -16.26 22.97
C PRO A 33 -7.47 -15.90 21.52
N GLY A 34 -7.54 -16.91 20.64
CA GLY A 34 -7.81 -16.72 19.21
C GLY A 34 -6.61 -16.32 18.34
N GLN A 35 -5.45 -15.96 18.93
CA GLN A 35 -4.29 -15.47 18.17
C GLN A 35 -3.37 -16.56 17.63
N TYR A 36 -3.50 -17.80 18.09
CA TYR A 36 -2.67 -18.91 17.60
C TYR A 36 -2.72 -19.04 16.07
N THR A 37 -3.92 -19.04 15.48
CA THR A 37 -4.08 -19.22 14.03
C THR A 37 -3.53 -18.02 13.23
N PRO A 38 -3.94 -16.77 13.49
CA PRO A 38 -3.40 -15.60 12.79
C PRO A 38 -1.88 -15.47 12.88
N LYS A 39 -1.27 -15.79 14.03
CA LYS A 39 0.16 -15.57 14.26
C LYS A 39 1.04 -16.74 13.85
N SER A 40 0.52 -17.97 13.89
CA SER A 40 1.27 -19.17 13.50
C SER A 40 1.10 -19.55 12.02
N TYR A 41 0.04 -19.08 11.35
CA TYR A 41 -0.24 -19.43 9.95
C TYR A 41 -0.41 -18.19 9.06
N SER A 42 -1.36 -17.30 9.39
CA SER A 42 -1.77 -16.23 8.48
C SER A 42 -0.69 -15.17 8.27
N LYS A 43 -0.17 -14.56 9.35
CA LYS A 43 0.92 -13.57 9.30
C LYS A 43 2.21 -14.17 8.70
N PRO A 44 2.64 -15.41 9.05
CA PRO A 44 3.75 -16.09 8.38
C PRO A 44 3.57 -16.28 6.87
N ALA A 45 2.38 -16.65 6.41
CA ALA A 45 2.12 -16.79 4.98
C ALA A 45 2.24 -15.42 4.27
N LEU A 46 1.67 -14.36 4.86
CA LEU A 46 1.72 -13.01 4.30
C LEU A 46 3.12 -12.41 4.30
N LEU A 47 3.91 -12.64 5.36
CA LEU A 47 5.29 -12.14 5.41
C LEU A 47 6.19 -12.88 4.41
N LEU A 48 6.04 -14.20 4.24
CA LEU A 48 6.81 -14.91 3.22
C LEU A 48 6.41 -14.48 1.81
N ARG A 49 5.11 -14.26 1.55
CA ARG A 49 4.63 -13.74 0.26
C ARG A 49 5.11 -12.31 0.00
N THR A 50 5.14 -11.45 1.01
CA THR A 50 5.69 -10.10 0.90
C THR A 50 7.20 -10.15 0.60
N LEU A 51 7.94 -11.04 1.28
CA LEU A 51 9.36 -11.24 1.04
C LEU A 51 9.64 -11.74 -0.39
N GLU A 52 8.82 -12.67 -0.89
CA GLU A 52 8.87 -13.12 -2.29
C GLU A 52 8.69 -11.96 -3.26
N ASN A 53 7.69 -11.10 -3.02
CA ASN A 53 7.45 -9.92 -3.88
C ASN A 53 8.61 -8.92 -3.85
N ILE A 54 9.34 -8.81 -2.72
CA ILE A 54 10.53 -7.95 -2.58
C ILE A 54 11.75 -8.56 -3.30
N LEU A 55 11.96 -9.88 -3.18
CA LEU A 55 13.15 -10.56 -3.69
C LEU A 55 12.99 -11.14 -5.10
N SER A 56 11.76 -11.17 -5.63
CA SER A 56 11.26 -11.97 -6.77
C SER A 56 11.02 -13.45 -6.45
N SER A 57 10.10 -14.06 -7.21
CA SER A 57 9.79 -15.49 -7.14
C SER A 57 11.00 -16.37 -7.44
N GLU A 58 11.85 -16.00 -8.40
CA GLU A 58 13.06 -16.78 -8.72
C GLU A 58 14.02 -16.87 -7.53
N THR A 59 14.23 -15.78 -6.80
CA THR A 59 15.07 -15.78 -5.60
C THR A 59 14.41 -16.58 -4.48
N MET A 60 13.10 -16.44 -4.27
CA MET A 60 12.37 -17.21 -3.27
C MET A 60 12.44 -18.72 -3.56
N ASP A 61 12.28 -19.14 -4.81
CA ASP A 61 12.39 -20.55 -5.22
C ASP A 61 13.79 -21.11 -4.91
N ARG A 62 14.85 -20.32 -5.17
CA ARG A 62 16.22 -20.70 -4.79
C ARG A 62 16.40 -20.78 -3.27
N ILE A 63 15.79 -19.88 -2.49
CA ILE A 63 15.81 -19.92 -1.02
C ILE A 63 15.16 -21.22 -0.54
N MET A 64 13.94 -21.51 -1.00
CA MET A 64 13.18 -22.69 -0.60
C MET A 64 13.88 -23.98 -0.99
N LYS A 65 14.42 -24.07 -2.21
CA LYS A 65 15.21 -25.21 -2.68
C LYS A 65 16.45 -25.43 -1.81
N THR A 66 17.21 -24.38 -1.54
CA THR A 66 18.43 -24.45 -0.73
C THR A 66 18.12 -24.85 0.72
N TYR A 67 17.04 -24.29 1.28
CA TYR A 67 16.57 -24.61 2.62
C TYR A 67 16.19 -26.09 2.73
N PHE A 68 15.39 -26.59 1.77
CA PHE A 68 15.02 -28.00 1.70
C PHE A 68 16.25 -28.91 1.58
N GLU A 69 17.17 -28.65 0.65
CA GLU A 69 18.35 -29.51 0.46
C GLU A 69 19.26 -29.57 1.69
N LYS A 70 19.40 -28.46 2.42
CA LYS A 70 20.25 -28.36 3.62
C LYS A 70 19.64 -29.03 4.85
N TRP A 71 18.31 -28.95 4.97
CA TRP A 71 17.58 -29.31 6.19
C TRP A 71 16.61 -30.49 6.03
N LYS A 72 16.52 -31.11 4.86
CA LYS A 72 15.79 -32.37 4.68
C LYS A 72 16.24 -33.40 5.71
N PHE A 73 15.25 -34.05 6.34
CA PHE A 73 15.42 -35.03 7.42
C PHE A 73 16.08 -34.49 8.71
N LYS A 74 15.97 -33.18 8.98
CA LYS A 74 16.42 -32.51 10.21
C LYS A 74 15.28 -31.70 10.86
N HIS A 75 15.56 -31.10 12.01
CA HIS A 75 14.64 -30.21 12.74
C HIS A 75 15.13 -28.75 12.71
N PRO A 76 15.00 -28.04 11.57
CA PRO A 76 15.42 -26.66 11.47
C PRO A 76 14.54 -25.74 12.34
N THR A 77 15.13 -24.61 12.71
CA THR A 77 14.50 -23.52 13.45
C THR A 77 14.27 -22.30 12.54
N THR A 78 13.57 -21.29 13.05
CA THR A 78 13.37 -20.02 12.31
C THR A 78 14.69 -19.37 11.89
N SER A 79 15.72 -19.41 12.75
CA SER A 79 17.04 -18.85 12.42
C SER A 79 17.72 -19.58 11.28
N ASP A 80 17.48 -20.88 11.12
CA ASP A 80 18.04 -21.67 10.02
C ASP A 80 17.45 -21.26 8.66
N PHE A 81 16.16 -20.94 8.63
CA PHE A 81 15.52 -20.38 7.44
C PHE A 81 16.05 -18.99 7.11
N ILE A 82 16.13 -18.08 8.10
CA ILE A 82 16.65 -16.72 7.93
C ILE A 82 18.09 -16.76 7.41
N ALA A 83 18.93 -17.65 7.94
CA ALA A 83 20.30 -17.82 7.47
C ALA A 83 20.38 -18.24 6.00
N VAL A 84 19.51 -19.15 5.55
CA VAL A 84 19.44 -19.53 4.13
C VAL A 84 18.91 -18.38 3.27
N ALA A 85 17.89 -17.65 3.73
CA ALA A 85 17.35 -16.51 3.03
C ALA A 85 18.41 -15.41 2.83
N ASN A 86 19.18 -15.08 3.88
CA ASN A 86 20.31 -14.13 3.79
C ASN A 86 21.39 -14.63 2.82
N GLN A 87 21.79 -15.90 2.96
CA GLN A 87 22.84 -16.51 2.13
C GLN A 87 22.47 -16.47 0.63
N VAL A 88 21.25 -16.87 0.27
CA VAL A 88 20.82 -17.00 -1.14
C VAL A 88 20.46 -15.65 -1.75
N SER A 89 19.85 -14.73 -0.98
CA SER A 89 19.54 -13.39 -1.46
C SER A 89 20.78 -12.49 -1.58
N GLY A 90 21.86 -12.81 -0.86
CA GLY A 90 23.05 -11.97 -0.78
C GLY A 90 22.83 -10.67 0.01
N GLN A 91 21.75 -10.59 0.79
CA GLN A 91 21.34 -9.41 1.55
C GLN A 91 21.21 -9.76 3.04
N ASP A 92 21.41 -8.77 3.90
CA ASP A 92 21.02 -8.88 5.31
C ASP A 92 19.52 -8.56 5.45
N LEU A 93 18.69 -9.57 5.65
CA LEU A 93 17.24 -9.45 5.81
C LEU A 93 16.82 -9.21 7.27
N SER A 94 17.76 -8.96 8.20
CA SER A 94 17.44 -8.66 9.60
C SER A 94 16.53 -7.43 9.73
N TRP A 95 16.67 -6.42 8.86
CA TRP A 95 15.78 -5.25 8.84
C TRP A 95 14.31 -5.64 8.64
N TYR A 96 14.04 -6.71 7.87
CA TYR A 96 12.69 -7.19 7.61
C TYR A 96 12.21 -8.10 8.74
N PHE A 97 12.93 -9.20 8.99
CA PHE A 97 12.50 -10.24 9.92
C PHE A 97 12.39 -9.76 11.38
N ASN A 98 13.28 -8.87 11.83
CA ASN A 98 13.21 -8.34 13.20
C ASN A 98 11.88 -7.64 13.49
N GLN A 99 11.32 -6.95 12.50
CA GLN A 99 10.08 -6.21 12.64
C GLN A 99 8.84 -7.13 12.55
N VAL A 100 8.80 -8.02 11.56
CA VAL A 100 7.57 -8.79 11.24
C VAL A 100 7.46 -10.13 11.96
N LEU A 101 8.58 -10.77 12.33
CA LEU A 101 8.57 -12.06 13.04
C LEU A 101 8.61 -11.89 14.56
N TYR A 102 9.56 -11.09 15.04
CA TYR A 102 9.82 -10.94 16.47
C TYR A 102 9.09 -9.75 17.09
N GLY A 103 8.68 -8.77 16.27
CA GLY A 103 7.89 -7.63 16.68
C GLY A 103 6.38 -7.85 16.56
N THR A 104 5.63 -7.01 17.27
CA THR A 104 4.18 -6.88 17.16
C THR A 104 3.76 -5.83 16.13
N GLY A 105 4.69 -5.34 15.31
CA GLY A 105 4.38 -4.32 14.34
C GLY A 105 3.44 -4.80 13.23
N TRP A 106 2.74 -3.83 12.65
CA TRP A 106 1.86 -3.97 11.49
C TRP A 106 2.21 -2.93 10.43
N LEU A 107 1.74 -3.15 9.20
CA LEU A 107 2.03 -2.33 8.03
C LEU A 107 0.74 -1.65 7.55
N ASP A 108 0.80 -0.33 7.30
CA ASP A 108 -0.28 0.47 6.70
C ASP A 108 0.34 1.74 6.13
N TYR A 109 0.40 1.78 4.80
CA TYR A 109 0.84 2.95 4.05
C TYR A 109 -0.34 3.64 3.38
N GLU A 110 -0.41 4.95 3.51
CA GLU A 110 -1.56 5.73 3.11
C GLU A 110 -1.15 6.91 2.22
N VAL A 111 -1.95 7.17 1.19
CA VAL A 111 -1.98 8.47 0.51
C VAL A 111 -2.90 9.40 1.30
N ALA A 112 -2.34 10.08 2.30
CA ALA A 112 -3.09 10.85 3.28
C ALA A 112 -3.79 12.06 2.63
N SER A 113 -3.10 12.79 1.76
CA SER A 113 -3.70 13.89 1.02
C SER A 113 -3.12 14.09 -0.37
N VAL A 114 -3.98 14.53 -1.28
CA VAL A 114 -3.59 14.96 -2.62
C VAL A 114 -4.33 16.26 -2.89
N SER A 115 -3.59 17.33 -3.13
CA SER A 115 -4.14 18.63 -3.52
C SER A 115 -3.42 19.14 -4.76
N THR A 116 -4.17 19.82 -5.62
CA THR A 116 -3.59 20.52 -6.77
C THR A 116 -4.23 21.87 -6.91
N GLU A 117 -3.38 22.89 -7.06
CA GLU A 117 -3.80 24.28 -7.21
C GLU A 117 -3.13 24.88 -8.45
N PRO A 118 -3.83 25.71 -9.24
CA PRO A 118 -3.17 26.48 -10.29
C PRO A 118 -2.16 27.45 -9.68
N LEU A 119 -0.95 27.49 -10.22
CA LEU A 119 0.05 28.46 -9.82
C LEU A 119 -0.41 29.85 -10.27
N ARG A 120 -0.58 30.73 -9.29
CA ARG A 120 -0.79 32.15 -9.53
C ARG A 120 0.56 32.83 -9.38
N GLY A 121 0.86 33.81 -10.25
CA GLY A 121 2.05 34.64 -10.12
C GLY A 121 2.13 35.32 -8.75
N GLU A 122 3.32 35.80 -8.39
CA GLU A 122 3.53 36.50 -7.12
C GLU A 122 2.62 37.73 -7.01
N LEU A 123 2.01 37.88 -5.83
CA LEU A 123 1.30 39.09 -5.44
C LEU A 123 2.34 40.13 -5.03
N GLY A 124 2.38 41.26 -5.72
CA GLY A 124 3.38 42.27 -5.45
C GLY A 124 3.19 43.54 -6.29
N TYR A 125 4.08 44.50 -6.04
CA TYR A 125 4.21 45.68 -6.88
C TYR A 125 5.15 45.36 -8.03
N VAL A 126 4.65 45.40 -9.26
CA VAL A 126 5.50 45.32 -10.45
C VAL A 126 5.73 46.75 -10.93
N THR A 127 6.98 47.19 -10.88
CA THR A 127 7.41 48.49 -11.39
C THR A 127 7.52 48.39 -12.91
N LYS A 128 6.58 49.01 -13.62
CA LYS A 128 6.64 49.12 -15.09
C LYS A 128 6.80 50.60 -15.44
N GLY A 129 8.04 51.07 -15.51
CA GLY A 129 8.38 52.50 -15.61
C GLY A 129 8.10 53.27 -14.32
N ASP A 130 7.70 54.54 -14.42
CA ASP A 130 7.44 55.47 -13.28
C ASP A 130 6.13 55.19 -12.50
N SER A 131 5.48 54.05 -12.73
CA SER A 131 4.21 53.71 -12.08
C SER A 131 4.27 52.36 -11.37
N MET A 132 3.92 52.37 -10.09
CA MET A 132 3.75 51.19 -9.24
C MET A 132 2.32 50.67 -9.41
N LYS A 133 2.16 49.53 -10.09
CA LYS A 133 0.87 48.83 -10.13
C LYS A 133 0.86 47.71 -9.12
N PHE A 134 -0.12 47.73 -8.22
CA PHE A 134 -0.42 46.60 -7.34
C PHE A 134 -1.16 45.54 -8.15
N LEU A 135 -0.53 44.39 -8.36
CA LEU A 135 -1.20 43.25 -8.98
C LEU A 135 -2.02 42.53 -7.91
N ASN A 136 -3.33 42.84 -7.86
CA ASN A 136 -4.28 42.18 -6.95
C ASN A 136 -4.40 40.67 -7.20
N HIS A 137 -4.10 40.21 -8.42
CA HIS A 137 -3.97 38.81 -8.80
C HIS A 137 -2.72 38.66 -9.65
N GLY A 138 -1.77 37.82 -9.23
CA GLY A 138 -0.69 37.41 -10.12
C GLY A 138 -1.25 36.69 -11.34
N GLU A 139 -0.67 36.93 -12.51
CA GLU A 139 -1.11 36.30 -13.75
C GLU A 139 -1.22 34.77 -13.56
N LYS A 140 -2.33 34.21 -14.05
CA LYS A 140 -2.60 32.77 -13.96
C LYS A 140 -1.54 32.09 -14.81
N GLN A 141 -0.63 31.36 -14.19
CA GLN A 141 0.34 30.57 -14.94
C GLN A 141 -0.35 29.29 -15.41
N ASP A 142 -0.01 28.82 -16.60
CA ASP A 142 -0.46 27.53 -17.15
C ASP A 142 0.25 26.34 -16.47
N LYS A 143 0.54 26.48 -15.18
CA LYS A 143 1.18 25.45 -14.35
C LYS A 143 0.34 25.21 -13.11
N PHE A 144 0.41 24.00 -12.62
CA PHE A 144 -0.26 23.53 -11.43
C PHE A 144 0.79 23.13 -10.40
N ARG A 145 0.54 23.47 -9.15
CA ARG A 145 1.27 22.98 -7.99
C ARG A 145 0.47 21.84 -7.37
N SER A 146 1.02 20.64 -7.43
CA SER A 146 0.46 19.45 -6.81
C SER A 146 1.24 19.10 -5.55
N ILE A 147 0.53 18.87 -4.45
CA ILE A 147 1.10 18.45 -3.17
C ILE A 147 0.48 17.11 -2.82
N VAL A 148 1.34 16.12 -2.54
CA VAL A 148 0.93 14.80 -2.08
C VAL A 148 1.57 14.53 -0.74
N GLN A 149 0.75 14.18 0.25
CA GLN A 149 1.21 13.77 1.56
C GLN A 149 0.96 12.29 1.73
N LEU A 150 2.01 11.55 2.04
CA LEU A 150 1.97 10.14 2.38
C LEU A 150 2.12 10.00 3.89
N ARG A 151 1.54 8.93 4.43
CA ARG A 151 1.63 8.58 5.84
C ARG A 151 1.86 7.08 6.00
N ARG A 152 2.70 6.71 6.95
CA ARG A 152 2.88 5.35 7.43
C ARG A 152 2.22 5.26 8.80
N LYS A 153 1.09 4.57 8.87
CA LYS A 153 0.31 4.41 10.10
C LYS A 153 0.75 3.20 10.90
N GLY A 154 1.18 2.13 10.21
CA GLY A 154 1.75 0.95 10.82
C GLY A 154 3.18 1.19 11.32
N SER A 155 3.62 0.46 12.34
CA SER A 155 4.97 0.60 12.90
C SER A 155 6.07 -0.08 12.08
N VAL A 156 5.73 -1.01 11.20
CA VAL A 156 6.68 -1.70 10.32
C VAL A 156 7.16 -0.77 9.21
N VAL A 157 8.47 -0.73 9.00
CA VAL A 157 9.14 0.08 7.98
C VAL A 157 9.61 -0.83 6.84
N ILE A 158 9.01 -0.69 5.66
CA ILE A 158 9.42 -1.37 4.43
C ILE A 158 9.51 -0.32 3.30
N PRO A 159 10.64 -0.23 2.56
CA PRO A 159 10.71 0.64 1.39
C PRO A 159 9.63 0.33 0.37
N VAL A 160 8.98 1.36 -0.17
CA VAL A 160 7.82 1.23 -1.05
C VAL A 160 7.90 2.19 -2.23
N ASP A 161 7.40 1.73 -3.38
CA ASP A 161 7.29 2.54 -4.59
C ASP A 161 6.01 3.37 -4.55
N VAL A 162 6.09 4.63 -4.99
CA VAL A 162 4.97 5.56 -5.06
C VAL A 162 4.84 6.06 -6.48
N LEU A 163 3.67 5.82 -7.08
CA LEU A 163 3.34 6.23 -8.43
C LEU A 163 2.45 7.48 -8.42
N PHE A 164 2.86 8.50 -9.15
CA PHE A 164 2.13 9.73 -9.40
C PHE A 164 1.74 9.79 -10.88
N VAL A 165 0.46 10.00 -11.16
CA VAL A 165 -0.07 10.07 -12.54
C VAL A 165 -0.75 11.41 -12.75
N PHE A 166 -0.35 12.13 -13.79
CA PHE A 166 -0.89 13.43 -14.18
C PHE A 166 -1.93 13.29 -15.30
N ASP A 167 -2.81 14.28 -15.45
CA ASP A 167 -3.89 14.25 -16.45
C ASP A 167 -3.37 14.28 -17.90
N ASN A 168 -2.12 14.74 -18.13
CA ASN A 168 -1.45 14.65 -19.43
C ASN A 168 -0.87 13.25 -19.72
N GLY A 169 -1.08 12.26 -18.85
CA GLY A 169 -0.56 10.91 -18.99
C GLY A 169 0.87 10.71 -18.47
N LYS A 170 1.55 11.77 -18.02
CA LYS A 170 2.88 11.67 -17.40
C LYS A 170 2.80 10.83 -16.12
N ARG A 171 3.80 9.95 -15.95
CA ARG A 171 3.94 9.08 -14.77
C ARG A 171 5.29 9.32 -14.12
N ILE A 172 5.30 9.46 -12.80
CA ILE A 172 6.51 9.58 -11.99
C ILE A 172 6.45 8.48 -10.94
N VAL A 173 7.51 7.69 -10.84
CA VAL A 173 7.68 6.69 -9.77
C VAL A 173 8.81 7.16 -8.87
N GLU A 174 8.51 7.30 -7.58
CA GLU A 174 9.49 7.65 -6.55
C GLU A 174 9.54 6.54 -5.51
N GLN A 175 10.73 6.31 -4.95
CA GLN A 175 10.88 5.37 -3.84
C GLN A 175 10.82 6.12 -2.50
N TRP A 176 10.03 5.59 -1.58
CA TRP A 176 10.00 6.04 -0.20
C TRP A 176 10.54 4.96 0.73
N ASP A 177 11.57 5.28 1.50
CA ASP A 177 12.19 4.35 2.47
C ASP A 177 11.28 3.98 3.65
N GLY A 178 10.17 4.71 3.85
CA GLY A 178 9.22 4.52 4.94
C GLY A 178 9.74 4.86 6.33
N LYS A 179 10.97 5.37 6.49
CA LYS A 179 11.55 5.62 7.82
C LYS A 179 10.80 6.71 8.56
N SER A 180 10.58 7.84 7.90
CA SER A 180 9.71 8.91 8.39
C SER A 180 8.24 8.44 8.36
N GLU A 181 7.45 8.82 9.36
CA GLU A 181 6.02 8.49 9.42
C GLU A 181 5.18 9.23 8.37
N TRP A 182 5.71 10.32 7.83
CA TRP A 182 5.08 11.06 6.74
C TRP A 182 6.14 11.55 5.75
N LYS A 183 5.72 11.75 4.51
CA LYS A 183 6.55 12.37 3.46
C LYS A 183 5.66 13.20 2.55
N GLU A 184 6.15 14.37 2.15
CA GLU A 184 5.46 15.24 1.21
C GLU A 184 6.22 15.32 -0.11
N TYR A 185 5.50 15.19 -1.21
CA TYR A 185 6.00 15.44 -2.55
C TYR A 185 5.33 16.68 -3.14
N ARG A 186 6.14 17.54 -3.76
CA ARG A 186 5.68 18.75 -4.42
C ARG A 186 6.07 18.68 -5.89
N PHE A 187 5.08 18.84 -6.76
CA PHE A 187 5.27 18.87 -8.20
C PHE A 187 4.76 20.18 -8.77
N ILE A 188 5.51 20.71 -9.75
CA ILE A 188 5.09 21.84 -10.57
C ILE A 188 5.08 21.35 -12.01
N ASP A 189 3.89 21.23 -12.60
CA ASP A 189 3.71 20.69 -13.95
C ASP A 189 2.65 21.49 -14.72
N SER A 190 2.61 21.35 -16.05
CA SER A 190 1.59 22.00 -16.89
C SER A 190 0.20 21.36 -16.75
N ALA A 191 0.13 20.12 -16.23
CA ALA A 191 -1.11 19.43 -15.96
C ALA A 191 -1.29 19.18 -14.46
N PRO A 192 -2.54 19.14 -13.95
CA PRO A 192 -2.79 18.74 -12.58
C PRO A 192 -2.49 17.25 -12.38
N LEU A 193 -2.18 16.89 -11.14
CA LEU A 193 -2.05 15.50 -10.74
C LEU A 193 -3.44 14.84 -10.74
N SER A 194 -3.55 13.67 -11.35
CA SER A 194 -4.80 12.91 -11.42
C SER A 194 -5.00 12.09 -10.15
N TYR A 195 -4.00 11.26 -9.82
CA TYR A 195 -4.00 10.40 -8.65
C TYR A 195 -2.59 9.99 -8.23
N ALA A 196 -2.48 9.54 -6.98
CA ALA A 196 -1.28 8.93 -6.42
C ALA A 196 -1.61 7.53 -5.88
N LEU A 197 -0.63 6.64 -5.97
CA LEU A 197 -0.68 5.25 -5.52
C LEU A 197 0.58 4.91 -4.74
N VAL A 198 0.44 4.39 -3.53
CA VAL A 198 1.50 3.71 -2.81
C VAL A 198 1.41 2.22 -3.11
N ASP A 199 2.56 1.59 -3.37
CA ASP A 199 2.66 0.18 -3.75
C ASP A 199 1.78 -0.18 -4.96
N PRO A 200 2.05 0.40 -6.15
CA PRO A 200 1.20 0.21 -7.33
C PRO A 200 1.10 -1.25 -7.80
N GLU A 201 2.11 -2.07 -7.49
CA GLU A 201 2.15 -3.51 -7.81
C GLU A 201 1.59 -4.39 -6.69
N GLN A 202 1.16 -3.80 -5.56
CA GLN A 202 0.67 -4.51 -4.38
C GLN A 202 1.65 -5.59 -3.85
N LYS A 203 2.95 -5.24 -3.82
CA LYS A 203 4.02 -6.11 -3.31
C LYS A 203 3.83 -6.38 -1.81
N LEU A 204 3.31 -5.42 -1.07
CA LEU A 204 3.22 -5.41 0.39
C LEU A 204 1.90 -6.03 0.86
N VAL A 205 1.74 -7.34 0.66
CA VAL A 205 0.51 -8.06 1.06
C VAL A 205 0.29 -8.13 2.57
N LEU A 206 1.25 -7.68 3.37
CA LEU A 206 1.11 -7.45 4.82
C LEU A 206 0.35 -6.16 5.16
N ASP A 207 0.20 -5.23 4.23
CA ASP A 207 -0.48 -3.96 4.50
C ASP A 207 -1.93 -4.22 4.86
N VAL A 208 -2.37 -3.83 6.06
CA VAL A 208 -3.71 -4.20 6.56
C VAL A 208 -4.84 -3.49 5.81
N ASN A 209 -4.55 -2.42 5.09
CA ASN A 209 -5.56 -1.65 4.38
C ASN A 209 -5.06 -1.26 3.00
N PHE A 210 -5.58 -1.89 1.94
CA PHE A 210 -5.23 -1.48 0.58
C PHE A 210 -6.05 -0.28 0.07
N THR A 211 -7.13 0.07 0.76
CA THR A 211 -8.11 1.04 0.23
C THR A 211 -7.62 2.48 0.38
N ASN A 212 -6.71 2.75 1.31
CA ASN A 212 -6.09 4.05 1.56
C ASN A 212 -4.73 4.22 0.85
N ASN A 213 -4.25 3.20 0.13
CA ASN A 213 -3.02 3.25 -0.66
C ASN A 213 -3.17 4.09 -1.93
N SER A 214 -4.39 4.54 -2.25
CA SER A 214 -4.67 5.34 -3.45
C SER A 214 -5.53 6.54 -3.12
N ARG A 215 -5.26 7.67 -3.78
CA ARG A 215 -6.16 8.82 -3.72
C ARG A 215 -6.19 9.55 -5.06
N ARG A 216 -7.40 9.86 -5.52
CA ARG A 216 -7.66 10.65 -6.75
C ARG A 216 -8.10 12.06 -6.37
N ILE A 217 -7.76 13.04 -7.21
CA ILE A 217 -8.20 14.44 -7.01
C ILE A 217 -9.64 14.64 -7.49
N HIS A 218 -9.96 14.08 -8.65
CA HIS A 218 -11.28 14.20 -9.25
C HIS A 218 -12.12 12.95 -8.96
N GLU A 219 -13.26 13.13 -8.28
CA GLU A 219 -14.30 12.11 -8.21
C GLU A 219 -14.96 12.00 -9.59
N GLU A 220 -14.78 10.88 -10.27
CA GLU A 220 -15.51 10.55 -11.49
C GLU A 220 -16.96 10.15 -11.13
N ARG A 221 -17.75 11.11 -10.65
CA ARG A 221 -19.10 10.86 -10.12
C ARG A 221 -20.04 10.22 -11.15
N GLN A 222 -19.87 10.55 -12.44
CA GLN A 222 -20.83 10.15 -13.47
C GLN A 222 -20.81 8.64 -13.77
N GLY A 223 -19.65 7.97 -13.74
CA GLY A 223 -19.54 6.54 -14.00
C GLY A 223 -20.00 5.65 -12.83
N ILE A 224 -19.74 6.12 -11.60
CA ILE A 224 -20.11 5.39 -10.38
C ILE A 224 -21.63 5.35 -10.20
N TRP A 225 -22.32 6.49 -10.40
CA TRP A 225 -23.78 6.53 -10.27
C TRP A 225 -24.48 5.58 -11.25
N ARG A 226 -24.03 5.50 -12.51
CA ARG A 226 -24.59 4.54 -13.47
C ARG A 226 -24.41 3.09 -12.99
N THR A 227 -23.21 2.75 -12.52
CA THR A 227 -22.89 1.39 -12.05
C THR A 227 -23.67 1.02 -10.79
N VAL A 228 -23.82 1.96 -9.85
CA VAL A 228 -24.65 1.82 -8.64
C VAL A 228 -26.12 1.67 -9.02
N LEU A 229 -26.62 2.48 -9.95
CA LEU A 229 -28.00 2.39 -10.44
C LEU A 229 -28.28 1.06 -11.15
N GLU A 230 -27.35 0.57 -11.97
CA GLU A 230 -27.45 -0.75 -12.62
C GLU A 230 -27.43 -1.89 -11.58
N LEU A 231 -26.60 -1.79 -10.54
CA LEU A 231 -26.57 -2.76 -9.44
C LEU A 231 -27.88 -2.75 -8.63
N MET A 232 -28.38 -1.57 -8.28
CA MET A 232 -29.64 -1.38 -7.57
C MET A 232 -30.81 -1.94 -8.39
N TYR A 233 -30.84 -1.66 -9.69
CA TYR A 233 -31.84 -2.21 -10.60
C TYR A 233 -31.77 -3.74 -10.64
N ARG A 234 -30.56 -4.33 -10.77
CA ARG A 234 -30.38 -5.80 -10.75
C ARG A 234 -30.82 -6.42 -9.42
N LEU A 235 -30.49 -5.78 -8.29
CA LEU A 235 -30.92 -6.23 -6.97
C LEU A 235 -32.44 -6.15 -6.84
N GLN A 236 -33.06 -5.05 -7.28
CA GLN A 236 -34.51 -4.89 -7.28
C GLN A 236 -35.20 -5.95 -8.15
N SER A 237 -34.72 -6.18 -9.37
CA SER A 237 -35.27 -7.21 -10.26
C SER A 237 -35.12 -8.61 -9.65
N PHE A 238 -34.00 -8.89 -8.97
CA PHE A 238 -33.80 -10.14 -8.26
C PHE A 238 -34.77 -10.32 -7.09
N LEU A 239 -34.96 -9.28 -6.27
CA LEU A 239 -35.92 -9.30 -5.17
C LEU A 239 -37.36 -9.46 -5.68
N GLN A 240 -37.73 -8.76 -6.76
CA GLN A 240 -39.03 -8.91 -7.40
C GLN A 240 -39.24 -10.34 -7.93
N TYR A 241 -38.23 -10.92 -8.58
CA TYR A 241 -38.25 -12.31 -9.00
C TYR A 241 -38.51 -13.25 -7.81
N LEU A 242 -37.81 -13.09 -6.69
CA LEU A 242 -38.06 -13.90 -5.48
C LEU A 242 -39.48 -13.74 -4.93
N THR A 243 -40.07 -12.56 -5.00
CA THR A 243 -41.46 -12.33 -4.57
C THR A 243 -42.52 -12.92 -5.50
N PHE A 244 -42.20 -13.19 -6.76
CA PHE A 244 -43.11 -13.84 -7.72
C PHE A 244 -43.11 -15.37 -7.63
N PHE A 245 -42.09 -15.96 -6.99
CA PHE A 245 -41.95 -17.41 -6.79
C PHE A 245 -42.14 -17.85 -5.31
N SER A 246 -42.70 -16.97 -4.48
CA SER A 246 -43.19 -17.25 -3.11
C SER A 246 -44.70 -17.11 -3.05
#